data_AF-D4ZKG9-F1
#
_entry.id   AF-D4ZKG9-F1
#
_cell.length_a   1.000
_cell.length_b   1.000
_cell.length_c   1.000
_cell.angle_alpha   90.00
_cell.angle_beta   90.00
_cell.angle_gamma   90.00
#
_symmetry.space_group_name_H-M   'P 1'
#
loop_
_entity.id
_entity.type
_entity.pdbx_description
1 polymer ?
#
loop_
_entity_poly.entity_id
_entity_poly.type
_entity_poly.pdbx_seq_one_letter_code
_entity_poly.pdbx_strand_id
1 'polypeptide(L)' 'MSIITRSYDSIMAIYSPLLTFVPISYFASFVDVWLDLANDYLFLGLNRDAQDCFECATAYSDLAVQKARGL' A
#
# COMPACT_ATOMS: atom_id res chain seq x y z
N MET A 1 1.32 -15.27 -7.24
CA MET A 1 0.59 -14.25 -6.45
C MET A 1 1.16 -14.28 -5.06
N SER A 2 1.83 -13.22 -4.60
CA SER A 2 2.33 -13.12 -3.23
C SER A 2 1.18 -12.86 -2.25
N ILE A 3 1.39 -13.10 -0.96
CA ILE A 3 0.41 -12.73 0.08
C ILE A 3 0.18 -11.22 0.12
N ILE A 4 1.21 -10.45 -0.24
CA ILE A 4 1.23 -9.00 -0.29
C ILE A 4 0.26 -8.48 -1.36
N THR A 5 0.39 -8.99 -2.58
CA THR A 5 -0.52 -8.66 -3.70
C THR A 5 -1.99 -9.03 -3.39
N ARG A 6 -2.24 -10.17 -2.72
CA ARG A 6 -3.58 -10.53 -2.24
C ARG A 6 -4.15 -9.58 -1.18
N SER A 7 -3.30 -9.11 -0.28
CA SER A 7 -3.71 -8.18 0.80
C SER A 7 -4.03 -6.81 0.23
N TYR A 8 -3.24 -6.35 -0.74
CA TYR A 8 -3.50 -5.14 -1.50
C TYR A 8 -4.81 -5.22 -2.30
N ASP A 9 -5.02 -6.29 -3.08
CA ASP A 9 -6.25 -6.50 -3.86
C ASP A 9 -7.50 -6.53 -2.98
N SER A 10 -7.39 -7.13 -1.79
CA SER A 10 -8.50 -7.19 -0.83
C SER A 10 -8.84 -5.81 -0.26
N ILE A 11 -7.83 -4.98 0.02
CA ILE A 11 -8.04 -3.61 0.48
C ILE A 11 -8.61 -2.76 -0.67
N MET A 12 -8.12 -2.91 -1.89
CA MET A 12 -8.71 -2.23 -3.07
C MET A 12 -10.19 -2.61 -3.27
N ALA A 13 -10.52 -3.90 -3.19
CA ALA A 13 -11.86 -4.40 -3.38
C ALA A 13 -12.84 -3.92 -2.30
N ILE A 14 -12.38 -3.81 -1.04
CA ILE A 14 -13.22 -3.39 0.09
C ILE A 14 -13.42 -1.86 0.11
N TYR A 15 -12.38 -1.09 -0.22
CA TYR A 15 -12.38 0.35 0.03
C TYR A 15 -12.69 1.21 -1.21
N SER A 16 -12.64 0.67 -2.44
CA SER A 16 -12.97 1.41 -3.67
C SER A 16 -14.28 2.22 -3.62
N PRO A 17 -15.42 1.70 -3.10
CA PRO A 17 -16.65 2.50 -2.98
C PRO A 17 -16.71 3.44 -1.75
N LEU A 18 -15.76 3.35 -0.82
CA LEU A 18 -15.76 4.09 0.46
C LEU A 18 -14.54 5.01 0.64
N LEU A 19 -13.69 5.17 -0.38
CA LEU A 19 -12.53 6.07 -0.40
C LEU A 19 -12.91 7.49 0.06
N THR A 20 -14.16 7.91 -0.10
CA THR A 20 -14.69 9.21 0.32
C THR A 20 -14.62 9.44 1.85
N PHE A 21 -14.70 8.39 2.67
CA PHE A 21 -14.71 8.49 4.13
C PHE A 21 -13.38 8.15 4.79
N VAL A 22 -12.44 7.58 4.03
CA VAL A 22 -11.12 7.22 4.55
C VAL A 22 -10.22 8.46 4.61
N PRO A 23 -9.68 8.83 5.78
CA PRO A 23 -8.80 9.99 5.90
C PRO A 23 -7.47 9.74 5.19
N ILE A 24 -6.83 10.80 4.67
CA ILE A 24 -5.52 10.72 4.00
C ILE A 24 -4.47 10.04 4.89
N SER A 25 -4.53 10.29 6.20
CA SER A 25 -3.64 9.70 7.20
C SER A 25 -3.70 8.17 7.25
N TYR A 26 -4.85 7.57 6.89
CA TYR A 26 -4.97 6.12 6.78
C TYR A 26 -4.05 5.60 5.68
N PHE A 27 -4.14 6.14 4.46
CA PHE A 27 -3.29 5.71 3.35
C PHE A 27 -1.81 5.93 3.66
N ALA A 28 -1.46 7.10 4.22
CA ALA A 28 -0.09 7.41 4.62
C ALA A 28 0.47 6.39 5.65
N SER A 29 -0.33 5.97 6.64
CA SER A 29 0.11 4.97 7.61
C SER A 29 0.39 3.60 6.99
N PHE A 30 -0.32 3.21 5.93
CA PHE A 30 -0.02 1.97 5.20
C PHE A 30 1.22 2.08 4.33
N VAL A 31 1.53 3.27 3.79
CA VAL A 31 2.79 3.49 3.05
C VAL A 31 3.97 3.18 3.96
N ASP A 32 3.99 3.71 5.18
CA ASP A 32 5.07 3.46 6.14
C ASP A 32 5.23 1.98 6.48
N VAL A 33 4.11 1.28 6.75
CA VAL A 33 4.12 -0.17 7.03
C VAL A 33 4.70 -0.98 5.87
N TRP A 34 4.34 -0.66 4.63
CA TRP A 34 4.86 -1.38 3.46
C TRP A 34 6.34 -1.08 3.22
N LEU A 35 6.81 0.14 3.48
CA LEU A 35 8.21 0.51 3.35
C LEU A 35 9.08 -0.19 4.42
N ASP A 36 8.61 -0.24 5.66
CA ASP A 36 9.30 -0.98 6.73
C ASP A 36 9.41 -2.46 6.38
N LEU A 37 8.31 -3.07 5.92
CA LEU A 37 8.32 -4.47 5.49
C LEU A 37 9.21 -4.71 4.26
N ALA A 38 9.27 -3.76 3.32
CA ALA A 38 10.20 -3.83 2.19
C ALA A 38 11.66 -3.84 2.65
N ASN A 39 12.01 -2.99 3.63
CA ASN A 39 13.35 -2.95 4.21
C ASN A 39 13.70 -4.26 4.91
N ASP A 40 12.77 -4.85 5.65
CA ASP A 40 12.97 -6.17 6.28
C ASP A 40 13.23 -7.25 5.23
N TYR A 41 12.48 -7.26 4.12
CA TYR A 41 12.71 -8.21 3.03
C TYR A 41 14.05 -7.98 2.31
N LEU A 42 14.48 -6.73 2.13
CA LEU A 42 15.81 -6.44 1.60
C LEU A 42 16.92 -6.98 2.51
N PHE A 43 16.76 -6.81 3.83
CA PHE A 43 17.72 -7.33 4.81
C PHE A 43 17.81 -8.87 4.76
N LEU A 44 16.70 -9.55 4.49
CA LEU A 44 16.63 -11.00 4.31
C LEU A 44 17.06 -11.49 2.92
N GLY A 45 17.42 -10.57 1.99
CA GLY A 45 17.79 -10.91 0.61
C GLY A 45 16.59 -11.31 -0.27
N LEU A 46 15.36 -11.08 0.19
CA LEU A 46 14.11 -11.40 -0.49
C LEU A 46 13.71 -10.25 -1.42
N ASN A 47 14.52 -10.01 -2.45
CA ASN A 47 14.36 -8.86 -3.36
C ASN A 47 12.99 -8.80 -4.06
N ARG A 48 12.40 -9.95 -4.36
CA ARG A 48 11.09 -10.02 -5.02
C ARG A 48 9.96 -9.59 -4.08
N ASP A 49 9.98 -10.06 -2.84
CA ASP A 49 8.96 -9.69 -1.86
C ASP A 49 9.13 -8.21 -1.44
N ALA A 50 10.36 -7.72 -1.36
CA ALA A 50 10.64 -6.30 -1.17
C ALA A 50 10.06 -5.44 -2.31
N GLN A 51 10.24 -5.87 -3.57
CA GLN A 51 9.65 -5.20 -4.72
C GLN A 51 8.12 -5.15 -4.64
N ASP A 52 7.47 -6.28 -4.32
CA ASP A 52 6.02 -6.34 -4.15
C ASP A 52 5.53 -5.35 -3.05
N CYS A 53 6.30 -5.19 -1.97
CA CYS A 53 6.01 -4.19 -0.92
C CYS A 53 6.14 -2.75 -1.45
N PHE A 54 7.17 -2.44 -2.22
CA PHE A 54 7.34 -1.11 -2.82
C PHE A 54 6.20 -0.77 -3.79
N GLU A 55 5.73 -1.74 -4.57
CA GLU A 55 4.58 -1.58 -5.46
C GLU A 55 3.31 -1.25 -4.66
N CYS A 56 3.08 -1.94 -3.53
CA CYS A 56 1.98 -1.63 -2.62
C CYS A 56 2.11 -0.22 -2.03
N ALA A 57 3.28 0.14 -1.50
CA ALA A 57 3.53 1.47 -0.93
C ALA A 57 3.26 2.59 -1.95
N THR A 58 3.66 2.38 -3.20
CA THR A 58 3.42 3.33 -4.30
C THR A 58 1.93 3.50 -4.55
N ALA A 59 1.18 2.40 -4.61
CA ALA A 59 -0.25 2.46 -4.83
C ALA A 59 -1.04 3.13 -3.68
N TYR A 60 -0.65 2.92 -2.42
CA TYR A 60 -1.22 3.67 -1.29
C TYR A 60 -0.89 5.16 -1.36
N SER A 61 0.30 5.50 -1.84
CA SER A 61 0.70 6.90 -2.06
C SER A 61 -0.17 7.55 -3.14
N ASP A 62 -0.43 6.85 -4.24
CA ASP A 62 -1.30 7.33 -5.31
C ASP A 62 -2.74 7.56 -4.83
N LEU A 63 -3.27 6.67 -3.97
CA LEU A 63 -4.57 6.88 -3.33
C LEU A 63 -4.58 8.10 -2.42
N ALA A 64 -3.53 8.28 -1.61
CA ALA A 64 -3.40 9.45 -0.74
C ALA A 64 -3.40 10.75 -1.56
N VAL A 65 -2.72 10.75 -2.71
CA VAL A 65 -2.68 11.88 -3.65
C VAL A 65 -4.04 12.11 -4.31
N GLN A 66 -4.71 11.06 -4.79
CA GLN A 66 -6.07 11.18 -5.36
C GLN A 66 -7.03 11.78 -4.34
N LYS A 67 -6.96 11.30 -3.09
CA LYS A 67 -7.75 11.81 -1.98
C LYS A 67 -7.44 13.27 -1.65
N ALA A 68 -6.17 13.63 -1.61
CA ALA A 68 -5.73 15.02 -1.40
C ALA A 68 -6.22 15.96 -2.51
N ARG A 69 -6.42 15.43 -3.72
CA ARG A 69 -7.00 16.15 -4.86
C ARG A 69 -8.53 16.22 -4.84
N GLY A 70 -9.20 15.60 -3.86
CA GLY A 70 -10.65 15.61 -3.73
C GLY A 70 -11.39 14.65 -4.67
N LEU A 71 -10.67 13.66 -5.22
CA LEU A 71 -11.24 12.51 -5.93
C LEU A 71 -11.59 11.41 -4.93
#